data_AF-A0A818QGH4-F1
#
_entry.id   AF-A0A818QGH4-F1
#
_cell.length_a   1.000
_cell.length_b   1.000
_cell.length_c   1.000
_cell.angle_alpha   90.00
_cell.angle_beta   90.00
_cell.angle_gamma   90.00
#
_symmetry.space_group_name_H-M   'P 1'
#
loop_
_entity.id
_entity.type
_entity.pdbx_description
1 polymer ?
#
loop_
_entity_poly.entity_id
_entity_poly.type
_entity_poly.pdbx_seq_one_letter_code
_entity_poly.pdbx_strand_id
1 'polypeptide(L)'
;NSLDIKQWNDHEVKQWFIKNHILPELYEFYQFRNGNELLLYAQATLAFPWINEYERIRLSFGEKFQQQKQNLSRDQFLQLINALERLQKQTYFN
;
A
#
# COMPACT_ATOMS: atom_id res chain seq x y z
N ASN A 1 5.51 -6.47 19.20
CA ASN A 1 4.95 -6.31 17.84
C ASN A 1 3.88 -7.36 17.68
N SER A 2 2.63 -6.91 17.57
CA SER A 2 1.52 -7.84 17.37
C SER A 2 1.74 -8.59 16.06
N LEU A 3 1.74 -9.92 16.12
CA LEU A 3 1.75 -10.78 14.92
C LEU A 3 0.47 -10.58 14.10
N ASP A 4 -0.58 -10.04 14.71
CA ASP A 4 -1.85 -9.76 14.09
C ASP A 4 -1.86 -8.36 13.44
N ILE A 5 -1.83 -8.34 12.11
CA ILE A 5 -1.87 -7.12 11.29
C ILE A 5 -3.12 -6.28 11.63
N LYS A 6 -4.23 -6.89 12.04
CA LYS A 6 -5.47 -6.16 12.40
C LYS A 6 -5.29 -5.22 13.59
N GLN A 7 -4.27 -5.46 14.41
CA GLN A 7 -3.94 -4.66 15.60
C GLN A 7 -2.91 -3.58 15.31
N TRP A 8 -2.35 -3.52 14.09
CA TRP A 8 -1.35 -2.53 13.75
C TRP A 8 -1.93 -1.12 13.79
N ASN A 9 -1.21 -0.22 14.45
CA ASN A 9 -1.47 1.22 14.37
C ASN A 9 -0.79 1.86 13.14
N ASP A 10 -1.03 3.15 12.92
CA ASP A 10 -0.42 3.94 11.85
C ASP A 10 1.11 3.82 11.80
N HIS A 11 1.79 3.83 12.96
CA HIS A 11 3.24 3.68 13.02
C HIS A 11 3.69 2.31 12.50
N GLU A 12 3.02 1.22 12.89
CA GLU A 12 3.32 -0.13 12.40
C GLU A 12 3.06 -0.26 10.90
N VAL A 13 2.00 0.37 10.39
CA VAL A 13 1.72 0.45 8.95
C VAL A 13 2.85 1.19 8.23
N LYS A 14 3.27 2.36 8.73
CA LYS A 14 4.40 3.11 8.17
C LYS A 14 5.68 2.27 8.13
N GLN A 15 5.98 1.56 9.21
CA GLN A 15 7.14 0.66 9.27
C GLN A 15 7.03 -0.48 8.24
N TRP A 16 5.82 -0.97 7.97
CA TRP A 16 5.60 -1.98 6.94
C TRP A 16 5.93 -1.45 5.53
N PHE A 17 5.54 -0.22 5.19
CA PHE A 17 5.90 0.42 3.92
C PHE A 17 7.43 0.50 3.75
N ILE A 18 8.13 0.98 4.79
CA ILE A 18 9.59 1.12 4.80
C ILE A 18 10.27 -0.25 4.61
N LYS A 19 9.86 -1.27 5.36
CA LYS A 19 10.44 -2.62 5.30
C LYS A 19 10.24 -3.30 3.94
N ASN A 20 9.18 -2.97 3.22
CA ASN A 20 8.90 -3.53 1.90
C ASN A 20 9.50 -2.67 0.76
N HIS A 21 10.30 -1.65 1.08
CA HIS A 21 10.89 -0.72 0.12
C HIS A 21 9.83 -0.05 -0.79
N ILE A 22 8.63 0.18 -0.24
CA ILE A 22 7.56 0.87 -0.96
C ILE A 22 7.83 2.37 -0.91
N LEU A 23 7.56 3.05 -2.02
CA LEU A 23 7.68 4.50 -2.15
C LEU A 23 6.97 5.23 -0.98
N PRO A 24 7.67 6.07 -0.19
CA PRO A 24 7.09 6.76 0.98
C PRO A 24 5.84 7.58 0.65
N GLU A 25 5.82 8.19 -0.53
CA GLU A 25 4.70 8.98 -1.04
C GLU A 25 3.43 8.13 -1.20
N LEU A 26 3.52 6.81 -1.39
CA LEU A 26 2.34 5.94 -1.39
C LEU A 26 1.73 5.84 0.01
N TYR A 27 2.55 5.77 1.07
CA TYR A 27 2.04 5.82 2.44
C TYR A 27 1.35 7.17 2.71
N GLU A 28 1.97 8.28 2.28
CA GLU A 28 1.38 9.63 2.40
C GLU A 28 0.14 9.82 1.51
N PHE A 29 0.05 9.10 0.39
CA PHE A 29 -1.11 9.11 -0.51
C PHE A 29 -2.31 8.43 0.15
N TYR A 30 -2.14 7.18 0.60
CA TYR A 30 -3.22 6.36 1.14
C TYR A 30 -3.61 6.70 2.57
N GLN A 31 -2.66 7.16 3.39
CA GLN A 31 -2.91 7.60 4.78
C GLN A 31 -3.67 6.56 5.64
N PHE A 32 -3.35 5.27 5.48
CA PHE A 32 -3.95 4.21 6.27
C PHE A 32 -3.69 4.42 7.76
N ARG A 33 -4.76 4.45 8.56
CA ARG A 33 -4.69 4.74 10.01
C ARG A 33 -4.32 3.52 10.86
N ASN A 34 -4.49 2.33 10.33
CA ASN A 34 -4.25 1.07 11.00
C ASN A 34 -4.16 -0.09 9.99
N GLY A 35 -3.75 -1.27 10.47
CA GLY A 35 -3.59 -2.44 9.61
C GLY A 35 -4.90 -3.00 9.06
N ASN A 36 -6.06 -2.75 9.68
CA ASN A 36 -7.35 -3.15 9.10
C ASN A 36 -7.62 -2.41 7.79
N GLU A 37 -7.37 -1.10 7.72
CA GLU A 37 -7.53 -0.33 6.47
C GLU A 37 -6.58 -0.83 5.38
N LEU A 38 -5.33 -1.14 5.74
CA LEU A 38 -4.35 -1.73 4.82
C LEU A 38 -4.82 -3.11 4.29
N LEU A 39 -5.34 -3.97 5.17
CA LEU A 39 -5.84 -5.30 4.79
C LEU A 39 -7.08 -5.22 3.90
N LEU A 40 -8.03 -4.33 4.20
CA LEU A 40 -9.21 -4.11 3.37
C LEU A 40 -8.81 -3.60 1.98
N TYR A 41 -7.85 -2.66 1.92
CA TYR A 41 -7.29 -2.20 0.66
C TYR A 41 -6.61 -3.35 -0.11
N ALA A 42 -5.82 -4.18 0.57
CA ALA A 42 -5.19 -5.36 -0.04
C ALA A 42 -6.24 -6.31 -0.64
N GLN A 43 -7.30 -6.62 0.11
CA GLN A 43 -8.40 -7.47 -0.34
C GLN A 43 -9.12 -6.92 -1.56
N ALA A 44 -9.48 -5.64 -1.54
CA ALA A 44 -10.15 -5.01 -2.67
C ALA A 44 -9.26 -4.94 -3.91
N THR A 45 -7.98 -4.57 -3.74
CA THR A 45 -7.04 -4.40 -4.84
C THR A 45 -6.65 -5.71 -5.50
N LEU A 46 -6.48 -6.78 -4.71
CA LEU A 46 -6.04 -8.09 -5.20
C LEU A 46 -7.20 -8.95 -5.76
N ALA A 47 -8.45 -8.59 -5.46
CA ALA A 47 -9.63 -9.29 -6.02
C ALA A 47 -9.87 -8.99 -7.51
N PHE A 48 -9.25 -7.93 -8.05
CA PHE A 48 -9.44 -7.47 -9.42
C PHE A 48 -8.09 -7.16 -10.10
N PRO A 49 -8.06 -6.97 -11.43
CA PRO A 49 -6.84 -6.51 -12.10
C PRO A 49 -6.36 -5.16 -11.55
N TRP A 50 -5.23 -5.18 -10.85
CA TRP A 50 -4.62 -4.00 -10.22
C TRP A 50 -4.27 -2.87 -11.19
N ILE A 51 -4.21 -3.16 -12.50
CA ILE A 51 -3.93 -2.17 -13.56
C ILE A 51 -4.97 -1.04 -13.54
N ASN A 52 -6.24 -1.36 -13.27
CA ASN A 52 -7.29 -0.33 -13.19
C ASN A 52 -7.08 0.59 -11.99
N GLU A 53 -6.64 0.03 -10.86
CA GLU A 53 -6.30 0.81 -9.67
C GLU A 53 -5.06 1.68 -9.91
N TYR A 54 -4.05 1.15 -10.60
CA TYR A 54 -2.87 1.91 -11.01
C TYR A 54 -3.24 3.14 -11.83
N GLU A 55 -4.03 2.99 -12.90
CA GLU A 55 -4.43 4.12 -13.73
C GLU A 55 -5.26 5.14 -12.95
N ARG A 56 -6.13 4.66 -12.05
CA ARG A 56 -6.95 5.52 -11.19
C ARG A 56 -6.08 6.40 -10.29
N ILE A 57 -5.12 5.82 -9.58
CA ILE A 57 -4.32 6.57 -8.61
C ILE A 57 -3.20 7.37 -9.25
N ARG A 58 -2.65 6.93 -10.39
CA ARG A 58 -1.47 7.56 -11.01
C ARG A 58 -1.68 9.03 -11.28
N LEU A 59 -2.87 9.40 -11.76
CA LEU A 59 -3.25 10.78 -12.03
C LEU A 59 -3.31 11.60 -10.73
N SER A 60 -4.10 11.16 -9.75
CA SER A 60 -4.24 11.87 -8.46
C SER A 60 -2.94 11.91 -7.66
N PHE A 61 -2.09 10.90 -7.79
CA PHE A 61 -0.77 10.86 -7.18
C PHE A 61 0.14 11.94 -7.79
N GLY A 62 0.20 12.02 -9.12
CA GLY A 62 0.98 13.05 -9.82
C GLY A 62 0.51 14.46 -9.47
N GLU A 63 -0.80 14.68 -9.32
CA GLU A 63 -1.37 15.95 -8.87
C GLU A 63 -0.96 16.27 -7.43
N LYS A 64 -1.08 15.31 -6.50
CA LYS A 64 -0.74 15.49 -5.08
C LYS A 64 0.74 15.80 -4.86
N PHE A 65 1.63 15.15 -5.61
CA PHE A 65 3.08 15.26 -5.44
C PHE A 65 3.79 16.03 -6.56
N GLN A 66 3.03 16.84 -7.33
CA GLN A 66 3.55 17.60 -8.46
C GLN A 66 4.76 18.48 -8.09
N GLN A 67 4.69 19.16 -6.93
CA GLN A 67 5.77 20.03 -6.44
C GLN A 67 7.07 19.27 -6.15
N GLN A 68 6.95 17.98 -5.81
CA GLN A 68 8.07 17.09 -5.51
C GLN A 68 8.60 16.41 -6.78
N LYS A 69 7.99 16.67 -7.95
CA LYS A 69 8.26 16.03 -9.24
C LYS A 69 8.18 14.49 -9.17
N GLN A 70 7.35 13.99 -8.25
CA GLN A 70 7.13 12.56 -8.08
C GLN A 70 5.97 12.11 -8.95
N ASN A 71 6.18 11.00 -9.65
CA ASN A 71 5.17 10.31 -10.43
C ASN A 71 5.20 8.84 -10.06
N LEU A 72 4.03 8.21 -9.99
CA LEU A 72 3.94 6.80 -9.70
C LEU A 72 4.20 5.97 -10.96
N SER A 73 5.36 5.32 -11.01
CA SER A 73 5.67 4.35 -12.07
C SER A 73 4.91 3.05 -11.85
N ARG A 74 4.71 2.29 -12.94
CA ARG A 74 4.08 0.98 -12.88
C ARG A 74 4.87 0.01 -11.99
N ASP A 75 6.20 0.06 -12.06
CA ASP A 75 7.07 -0.81 -11.28
C ASP A 75 7.00 -0.49 -9.78
N GLN A 76 6.94 0.79 -9.41
CA GLN A 76 6.74 1.21 -8.02
C GLN A 76 5.39 0.75 -7.49
N PHE A 77 4.33 0.83 -8.31
CA PHE A 77 3.03 0.30 -7.91
C PHE A 77 3.02 -1.23 -7.82
N LEU A 78 3.71 -1.92 -8.73
CA LEU A 78 3.85 -3.38 -8.68
C LEU A 78 4.58 -3.85 -7.41
N GLN A 79 5.54 -3.08 -6.90
CA GLN A 79 6.17 -3.37 -5.60
C GLN A 79 5.16 -3.35 -4.45
N LEU A 80 4.22 -2.39 -4.45
CA LEU A 80 3.12 -2.35 -3.51
C LEU A 80 2.23 -3.60 -3.67
N ILE A 81 1.83 -3.95 -4.90
CA ILE A 81 0.99 -5.15 -5.16
C ILE A 81 1.66 -6.42 -4.62
N ASN A 82 2.94 -6.64 -4.95
CA ASN A 82 3.68 -7.80 -4.47
C ASN A 82 3.80 -7.83 -2.94
N ALA A 83 3.89 -6.67 -2.29
CA ALA A 83 3.90 -6.59 -0.83
C ALA A 83 2.53 -6.93 -0.22
N LEU A 84 1.43 -6.46 -0.83
CA LEU A 84 0.06 -6.78 -0.40
C LEU A 84 -0.24 -8.28 -0.52
N GLU A 85 0.22 -8.93 -1.58
CA GLU A 85 0.08 -10.39 -1.74
C GLU A 85 0.78 -11.17 -0.61
N ARG A 86 1.99 -10.73 -0.22
CA ARG A 86 2.71 -11.32 0.92
C ARG A 86 1.98 -11.06 2.24
N LEU A 87 1.42 -9.86 2.42
CA LEU A 87 0.65 -9.48 3.59
C LEU A 87 -0.60 -10.35 3.75
N GLN A 88 -1.35 -10.60 2.67
CA GLN A 88 -2.51 -11.49 2.71
C GLN A 88 -2.13 -12.91 3.11
N LYS A 89 -1.08 -13.48 2.51
CA LYS A 89 -0.63 -14.84 2.86
C LYS A 89 -0.31 -14.94 4.35
N GLN A 90 0.37 -13.96 4.94
CA GLN A 90 0.66 -13.94 6.38
C GLN A 90 -0.60 -13.88 7.26
N THR A 91 -1.71 -13.38 6.74
CA THR A 91 -2.98 -13.27 7.48
C THR A 91 -3.77 -14.58 7.49
N TYR A 92 -3.57 -15.47 6.51
CA TYR A 92 -4.29 -16.76 6.43
C TYR A 92 -3.55 -17.93 7.12
N PHE A 93 -2.26 -17.76 7.45
CA PHE A 93 -1.44 -18.79 8.09
C PHE A 93 -1.13 -18.51 9.58
N ASN A 94 -1.76 -17.48 10.16
CA ASN A 94 -1.75 -17.17 11.60
C ASN A 94 -3.16 -17.33 12.18
#